data_AF-A0AB38TYB4-F1
#
_entry.id   AF-A0AB38TYB4-F1
#
_cell.length_a   1.000
_cell.length_b   1.000
_cell.length_c   1.000
_cell.angle_alpha   90.00
_cell.angle_beta   90.00
_cell.angle_gamma   90.00
#
_symmetry.space_group_name_H-M   'P 1'
#
loop_
_entity.id
_entity.type
_entity.pdbx_description
1 polymer ?
#
loop_
_entity_poly.entity_id
_entity_poly.type
_entity_poly.pdbx_seq_one_letter_code
_entity_poly.pdbx_strand_id
1 'polypeptide(L)'
;MHGLQLERDDLHREVKRALSSRIVQSLMYDPAGRIERQSIQRDKAPAALSMRRYRYDAAGQLMQIENSRKGTTDYRYDLAERLIEAIDTCFKEGVRMTDNIRQQASMLGELEPAEWSNALVSVLASPKVIEIEGYPHSERVSFVLERARMRKENSEQLGLQTFGLESLIATLESLSSERRLKSYAVKNDQYTGSCFVCDGKHHRMRIRGPRSRTNNAISRLGV
;
A
#
# COMPACT_ATOMS: atom_id res chain seq x y z
N MET A 1 35.86 4.16 21.46
CA MET A 1 34.66 5.00 21.64
C MET A 1 34.52 5.90 20.44
N HIS A 2 33.48 5.74 19.60
CA HIS A 2 33.20 6.73 18.55
C HIS A 2 32.28 7.78 19.17
N GLY A 3 32.82 8.97 19.46
CA GLY A 3 32.06 10.06 20.05
C GLY A 3 30.92 10.50 19.13
N LEU A 4 29.78 10.85 19.73
CA LEU A 4 28.69 11.54 19.03
C LEU A 4 29.24 12.87 18.49
N GLN A 5 29.37 13.00 17.17
CA GLN A 5 29.75 14.26 16.53
C GLN A 5 28.48 15.03 16.12
N LEU A 6 28.25 16.15 16.79
CA LEU A 6 27.10 17.04 16.61
C LEU A 6 27.59 18.45 16.31
N GLU A 7 26.97 19.12 15.33
CA GLU A 7 27.19 20.54 15.04
C GLU A 7 25.88 21.30 15.29
N ARG A 8 25.98 22.52 15.82
CA ARG A 8 24.84 23.37 16.17
C ARG A 8 24.98 24.76 15.55
N ASP A 9 23.84 25.42 15.30
CA ASP A 9 23.81 26.84 14.95
C ASP A 9 23.95 27.74 16.19
N ASP A 10 23.97 29.06 15.99
CA ASP A 10 24.10 30.06 17.05
C ASP A 10 22.92 30.05 18.04
N LEU A 11 21.77 29.52 17.62
CA LEU A 11 20.60 29.27 18.47
C LEU A 11 20.69 27.92 19.20
N HIS A 12 21.85 27.28 19.16
CA HIS A 12 22.16 26.00 19.80
C HIS A 12 21.28 24.84 19.29
N ARG A 13 20.72 24.94 18.09
CA ARG A 13 19.94 23.88 17.46
C ARG A 13 20.85 23.00 16.62
N GLU A 14 20.58 21.69 16.60
CA GLU A 14 21.38 20.74 15.83
C GLU A 14 21.21 20.95 14.33
N VAL A 15 22.29 21.24 13.63
CA VAL A 15 22.28 21.39 12.15
C VAL A 15 22.91 20.19 11.45
N LYS A 16 23.72 19.40 12.16
CA LYS A 16 24.38 18.22 11.60
C LYS A 16 24.74 17.18 12.65
N ARG A 17 24.60 15.90 12.27
CA ARG A 17 24.95 14.75 13.11
C ARG A 17 25.62 13.66 12.29
N ALA A 18 26.72 13.13 12.80
CA ALA A 18 27.27 11.86 12.30
C ALA A 18 26.43 10.70 12.84
N LEU A 19 25.74 9.97 11.95
CA LEU A 19 24.97 8.77 12.30
C LEU A 19 25.85 7.51 12.31
N SER A 20 26.88 7.49 11.46
CA SER A 20 27.95 6.49 11.45
C SER A 20 29.20 7.09 10.79
N SER A 21 30.30 6.33 10.72
CA SER A 21 31.58 6.82 10.18
C SER A 21 31.53 7.40 8.77
N ARG A 22 30.46 7.14 7.99
CA ARG A 22 30.29 7.68 6.64
C ARG A 22 28.89 8.20 6.36
N ILE A 23 28.03 8.33 7.35
CA ILE A 23 26.64 8.78 7.16
C ILE A 23 26.39 10.01 8.03
N VAL A 24 25.93 11.07 7.37
CA VAL A 24 25.67 12.36 7.98
C VAL A 24 24.21 12.72 7.79
N GLN A 25 23.59 13.22 8.86
CA GLN A 25 22.30 13.90 8.82
C GLN A 25 22.52 15.40 8.87
N SER A 26 21.73 16.16 8.11
CA SER A 26 21.68 17.62 8.18
C SER A 26 20.24 18.10 8.34
N LEU A 27 20.06 19.16 9.12
CA LEU A 27 18.77 19.81 9.38
C LEU A 27 18.82 21.28 8.97
N MET A 28 17.72 21.77 8.40
CA MET A 28 17.48 23.19 8.16
C MET A 28 16.16 23.58 8.83
N TYR A 29 16.14 24.80 9.35
CA TYR A 29 15.01 25.33 10.10
C TYR A 29 14.40 26.55 9.39
N ASP A 30 13.09 26.69 9.49
CA ASP A 30 12.38 27.90 9.08
C ASP A 30 12.61 29.06 10.07
N PRO A 31 12.18 30.30 9.76
CA PRO A 31 12.32 31.44 10.67
C PRO A 31 11.59 31.28 12.02
N ALA A 32 10.55 30.45 12.07
CA ALA A 32 9.84 30.11 13.32
C ALA A 32 10.59 29.05 14.15
N GLY A 33 11.71 28.53 13.64
CA GLY A 33 12.56 27.55 14.30
C GLY A 33 12.10 26.10 14.20
N ARG A 34 11.17 25.81 13.28
CA ARG A 34 10.70 24.45 12.99
C ARG A 34 11.55 23.84 11.89
N ILE A 35 11.67 22.51 11.85
CA ILE A 35 12.43 21.83 10.80
C ILE A 35 11.73 22.05 9.47
N GLU A 36 12.41 22.63 8.50
CA GLU A 36 11.95 22.80 7.12
C GLU A 36 12.48 21.67 6.23
N ARG A 37 13.74 21.26 6.45
CA ARG A 37 14.39 20.23 5.63
C ARG A 37 15.28 19.32 6.47
N GLN A 38 15.28 18.04 6.11
CA GLN A 38 16.18 17.04 6.68
C GLN A 38 16.79 16.22 5.55
N SER A 39 18.11 16.06 5.55
CA SER A 39 18.82 15.20 4.60
C SER A 39 19.64 14.15 5.32
N ILE A 40 19.76 12.97 4.69
CA ILE A 40 20.73 11.94 5.05
C ILE A 40 21.61 11.73 3.83
N GLN A 41 22.92 11.81 4.00
CA GLN A 41 23.88 11.66 2.92
C GLN A 41 25.09 10.82 3.35
N ARG A 42 25.76 10.20 2.38
CA ARG A 42 27.12 9.70 2.64
C ARG A 42 28.06 10.89 2.75
N ASP A 43 29.01 10.80 3.67
CA ASP A 43 30.02 11.84 3.84
C ASP A 43 30.75 12.07 2.50
N LYS A 44 30.83 13.33 2.07
CA LYS A 44 31.39 13.79 0.78
C LYS A 44 30.71 13.28 -0.50
N ALA A 45 29.52 12.69 -0.43
CA ALA A 45 28.79 12.28 -1.64
C ALA A 45 27.99 13.44 -2.26
N PRO A 46 27.84 13.47 -3.60
CA PRO A 46 27.17 14.57 -4.30
C PRO A 46 25.63 14.52 -4.17
N ALA A 47 25.05 13.39 -3.76
CA ALA A 47 23.61 13.20 -3.67
C ALA A 47 23.20 12.67 -2.29
N ALA A 48 22.07 13.20 -1.78
CA ALA A 48 21.47 12.72 -0.55
C ALA A 48 20.89 11.31 -0.74
N LEU A 49 21.12 10.43 0.25
CA LEU A 49 20.47 9.13 0.33
C LEU A 49 18.98 9.26 0.57
N SER A 50 18.55 10.25 1.36
CA SER A 50 17.15 10.54 1.64
C SER A 50 17.00 12.02 1.96
N MET A 51 15.89 12.61 1.53
CA MET A 51 15.50 13.98 1.84
C MET A 51 14.08 14.00 2.39
N ARG A 52 13.81 14.86 3.36
CA ARG A 52 12.46 15.22 3.80
C ARG A 52 12.29 16.74 3.79
N ARG A 53 11.16 17.21 3.30
CA ARG A 53 10.72 18.62 3.38
C ARG A 53 9.43 18.67 4.18
N TYR A 54 9.37 19.58 5.13
CA TYR A 54 8.22 19.74 6.03
C TYR A 54 7.55 21.07 5.70
N ARG A 55 6.22 21.07 5.60
CA ARG A 55 5.42 22.28 5.42
C ARG A 55 4.41 22.39 6.55
N TYR A 56 4.19 23.62 6.98
CA TYR A 56 3.30 23.92 8.08
C TYR A 56 2.26 24.97 7.66
N ASP A 57 1.11 24.96 8.31
CA ASP A 57 0.13 26.05 8.17
C ASP A 57 0.51 27.29 9.00
N ALA A 58 -0.36 28.29 8.93
CA ALA A 58 -0.23 29.54 9.68
C ALA A 58 -0.40 29.36 11.19
N ALA A 59 -1.11 28.32 11.64
CA ALA A 59 -1.31 28.03 13.06
C ALA A 59 -0.11 27.28 13.69
N GLY A 60 0.81 26.80 12.87
CA GLY A 60 1.98 26.07 13.35
C GLY A 60 1.97 24.58 13.04
N GLN A 61 0.85 24.05 12.55
CA GLN A 61 0.61 22.61 12.43
C GLN A 61 1.28 22.06 11.19
N LEU A 62 1.81 20.83 11.30
CA LEU A 62 2.46 20.14 10.19
C LEU A 62 1.39 19.76 9.16
N MET A 63 1.37 20.42 8.00
CA MET A 63 0.44 20.09 6.93
C MET A 63 0.97 19.03 5.98
N GLN A 64 2.29 18.96 5.77
CA GLN A 64 2.84 18.08 4.73
C GLN A 64 4.27 17.65 5.05
N ILE A 65 4.59 16.39 4.76
CA ILE A 65 5.97 15.88 4.67
C ILE A 65 6.18 15.32 3.28
N GLU A 66 7.06 15.93 2.49
CA GLU A 66 7.58 15.33 1.26
C GLU A 66 8.82 14.51 1.60
N ASN A 67 8.79 13.20 1.39
CA ASN A 67 9.91 12.30 1.59
C ASN A 67 10.40 11.75 0.25
N SER A 68 11.67 11.97 -0.09
CA SER A 68 12.23 11.56 -1.37
C SER A 68 12.22 10.04 -1.62
N ARG A 69 12.00 9.22 -0.58
CA ARG A 69 11.87 7.75 -0.69
C ARG A 69 10.45 7.23 -0.51
N LYS A 70 9.63 7.91 0.30
CA LYS A 70 8.29 7.44 0.70
C LYS A 70 7.16 8.22 0.05
N GLY A 71 7.49 9.33 -0.58
CA GLY A 71 6.54 10.32 -1.06
C GLY A 71 6.04 11.30 -0.05
N THR A 72 4.96 11.94 -0.42
CA THR A 72 4.35 13.01 0.31
C THR A 72 3.29 12.47 1.25
N THR A 73 3.22 12.97 2.47
CA THR A 73 2.13 12.72 3.41
C THR A 73 1.49 14.06 3.73
N ASP A 74 0.19 14.20 3.49
CA ASP A 74 -0.61 15.36 3.87
C ASP A 74 -1.35 15.10 5.19
N TYR A 75 -1.44 16.10 6.04
CA TYR A 75 -2.08 16.03 7.35
C TYR A 75 -3.18 17.07 7.44
N ARG A 76 -4.31 16.69 8.05
CA ARG A 76 -5.43 17.62 8.34
C ARG A 76 -5.86 17.52 9.79
N TYR A 77 -6.21 18.67 10.34
CA TYR A 77 -6.63 18.85 11.72
C TYR A 77 -8.06 19.40 11.77
N ASP A 78 -8.77 19.09 12.86
CA ASP A 78 -10.01 19.80 13.21
C ASP A 78 -9.71 21.13 13.94
N LEU A 79 -10.75 21.92 14.21
CA LEU A 79 -10.63 23.21 14.92
C LEU A 79 -10.14 23.06 16.38
N ALA A 80 -10.15 21.84 16.93
CA ALA A 80 -9.62 21.53 18.26
C ALA A 80 -8.16 21.04 18.19
N GLU A 81 -7.48 21.27 17.06
CA GLU A 81 -6.09 20.90 16.80
C GLU A 81 -5.80 19.39 16.85
N ARG A 82 -6.84 18.56 16.67
CA ARG A 82 -6.68 17.11 16.64
C ARG A 82 -6.47 16.65 15.22
N LEU A 83 -5.50 15.76 15.03
CA LEU A 83 -5.27 15.11 13.76
C LEU A 83 -6.50 14.27 13.39
N ILE A 84 -7.12 14.58 12.24
CA ILE A 84 -8.29 13.84 11.73
C ILE A 84 -7.97 13.06 10.46
N GLU A 85 -6.91 13.42 9.73
CA GLU A 85 -6.56 12.73 8.49
C GLU A 85 -5.05 12.77 8.22
N ALA A 86 -4.51 11.66 7.72
CA ALA A 86 -3.17 11.56 7.16
C ALA A 86 -3.27 10.83 5.80
N ILE A 87 -2.91 11.52 4.72
CA ILE A 87 -3.03 11.04 3.34
C ILE A 87 -1.63 10.85 2.76
N ASP A 88 -1.23 9.60 2.54
CA ASP A 88 0.06 9.28 1.92
C ASP A 88 -0.06 9.26 0.38
N THR A 89 0.56 10.22 -0.29
CA THR A 89 0.78 10.28 -1.74
C THR A 89 2.23 9.91 -2.07
N CYS A 90 2.48 8.62 -2.32
CA CYS A 90 3.83 8.13 -2.64
C CYS A 90 4.45 8.83 -3.88
N PHE A 91 5.68 9.36 -3.76
CA PHE A 91 6.46 9.97 -4.84
C PHE A 91 7.33 8.86 -5.42
N LYS A 92 7.08 8.54 -6.69
CA LYS A 92 7.70 7.45 -7.43
C LYS A 92 8.69 8.03 -8.42
N GLU A 93 9.93 8.22 -8.00
CA GLU A 93 11.04 8.30 -8.94
C GLU A 93 11.98 7.12 -8.74
N GLY A 94 11.97 6.25 -9.75
CA GLY A 94 12.81 5.06 -9.85
C GLY A 94 12.08 3.75 -9.56
N VAL A 95 11.38 3.24 -10.59
CA VAL A 95 10.96 1.82 -10.76
C VAL A 95 9.61 1.40 -10.14
N ARG A 96 8.55 1.54 -10.95
CA ARG A 96 7.52 0.52 -11.23
C ARG A 96 6.55 0.09 -10.10
N MET A 97 5.79 1.04 -9.54
CA MET A 97 4.71 0.76 -8.58
C MET A 97 3.30 1.24 -9.02
N THR A 98 3.10 1.74 -10.24
CA THR A 98 1.76 1.97 -10.84
C THR A 98 1.51 1.11 -12.07
N ASP A 99 2.54 0.38 -12.50
CA ASP A 99 2.42 -0.54 -13.62
C ASP A 99 1.56 -1.72 -13.23
N ASN A 100 1.48 -2.16 -11.97
CA ASN A 100 0.74 -3.38 -11.66
C ASN A 100 -0.76 -3.20 -11.88
N ILE A 101 -1.38 -2.14 -11.34
CA ILE A 101 -2.81 -1.89 -11.59
C ILE A 101 -3.07 -1.58 -13.07
N ARG A 102 -2.22 -0.78 -13.73
CA ARG A 102 -2.36 -0.50 -15.16
C ARG A 102 -2.14 -1.73 -16.04
N GLN A 103 -1.17 -2.56 -15.72
CA GLN A 103 -0.87 -3.82 -16.41
C GLN A 103 -2.01 -4.79 -16.18
N GLN A 104 -2.55 -4.90 -14.96
CA GLN A 104 -3.75 -5.69 -14.68
C GLN A 104 -4.96 -5.18 -15.46
N ALA A 105 -5.18 -3.86 -15.52
CA ALA A 105 -6.26 -3.25 -16.31
C ALA A 105 -6.08 -3.47 -17.82
N SER A 106 -4.84 -3.34 -18.33
CA SER A 106 -4.50 -3.61 -19.72
C SER A 106 -4.74 -5.07 -20.09
N MET A 107 -4.25 -6.01 -19.26
CA MET A 107 -4.45 -7.44 -19.50
C MET A 107 -5.92 -7.86 -19.34
N LEU A 108 -6.70 -7.15 -18.53
CA LEU A 108 -8.16 -7.34 -18.44
C LEU A 108 -8.91 -6.85 -19.66
N GLY A 109 -8.43 -5.79 -20.32
CA GLY A 109 -9.02 -5.29 -21.56
C GLY A 109 -8.92 -6.28 -22.74
N GLU A 110 -8.02 -7.27 -22.65
CA GLU A 110 -7.83 -8.31 -23.65
C GLU A 110 -8.68 -9.57 -23.40
N LEU A 111 -9.46 -9.61 -22.32
CA LEU A 111 -10.24 -10.77 -21.91
C LEU A 111 -11.73 -10.63 -22.23
N GLU A 112 -12.36 -11.77 -22.54
CA GLU A 112 -13.82 -11.84 -22.62
C GLU A 112 -14.47 -11.46 -21.28
N PRO A 113 -15.54 -10.64 -21.28
CA PRO A 113 -16.24 -10.23 -20.07
C PRO A 113 -16.81 -11.43 -19.32
N ALA A 114 -16.50 -11.52 -18.02
CA ALA A 114 -17.01 -12.50 -17.10
C ALA A 114 -17.36 -11.80 -15.79
N GLU A 115 -18.21 -12.41 -14.98
CA GLU A 115 -18.68 -11.81 -13.71
C GLU A 115 -17.50 -11.40 -12.80
N TRP A 116 -16.46 -12.24 -12.71
CA TRP A 116 -15.27 -11.94 -11.91
C TRP A 116 -14.38 -10.85 -12.54
N SER A 117 -14.34 -10.74 -13.87
CA SER A 117 -13.49 -9.74 -14.54
C SER A 117 -14.14 -8.36 -14.45
N ASN A 118 -15.46 -8.26 -14.59
CA ASN A 118 -16.22 -7.03 -14.31
C ASN A 118 -16.03 -6.55 -12.87
N ALA A 119 -16.08 -7.48 -11.90
CA ALA A 119 -15.80 -7.15 -10.51
C ALA A 119 -14.36 -6.64 -10.31
N LEU A 120 -13.37 -7.26 -10.94
CA LEU A 120 -11.98 -6.79 -10.89
C LEU A 120 -11.81 -5.40 -11.51
N VAL A 121 -12.43 -5.16 -12.66
CA VAL A 121 -12.44 -3.84 -13.32
C VAL A 121 -13.02 -2.79 -12.37
N SER A 122 -14.15 -3.07 -11.71
CA SER A 122 -14.74 -2.17 -10.73
C SER A 122 -13.83 -1.91 -9.51
N VAL A 123 -13.09 -2.93 -9.05
CA VAL A 123 -12.15 -2.77 -7.94
C VAL A 123 -10.96 -1.91 -8.34
N LEU A 124 -10.38 -2.13 -9.54
CA LEU A 124 -9.24 -1.38 -10.05
C LEU A 124 -9.59 0.05 -10.46
N ALA A 125 -10.83 0.30 -10.89
CA ALA A 125 -11.32 1.62 -11.24
C ALA A 125 -11.60 2.52 -10.01
N SER A 126 -11.58 1.97 -8.79
CA SER A 126 -11.80 2.75 -7.57
C SER A 126 -10.64 3.72 -7.33
N PRO A 127 -10.90 5.01 -7.04
CA PRO A 127 -9.85 5.97 -6.70
C PRO A 127 -9.14 5.64 -5.37
N LYS A 128 -9.69 4.71 -4.57
CA LYS A 128 -9.13 4.24 -3.29
C LYS A 128 -8.46 2.87 -3.40
N VAL A 129 -8.17 2.41 -4.61
CA VAL A 129 -7.42 1.16 -4.79
C VAL A 129 -6.00 1.31 -4.22
N ILE A 130 -5.60 0.35 -3.40
CA ILE A 130 -4.31 0.30 -2.73
C ILE A 130 -3.48 -0.81 -3.37
N GLU A 131 -2.33 -0.43 -3.93
CA GLU A 131 -1.28 -1.38 -4.29
C GLU A 131 -0.57 -1.85 -3.02
N ILE A 132 -0.48 -3.17 -2.83
CA ILE A 132 0.29 -3.74 -1.73
C ILE A 132 1.74 -3.89 -2.16
N GLU A 133 2.65 -3.29 -1.39
CA GLU A 133 4.09 -3.40 -1.61
C GLU A 133 4.55 -4.87 -1.61
N GLY A 134 5.47 -5.21 -2.51
CA GLY A 134 5.98 -6.58 -2.69
C GLY A 134 5.28 -7.39 -3.79
N TYR A 135 4.14 -6.94 -4.31
CA TYR A 135 3.45 -7.60 -5.42
C TYR A 135 3.95 -7.09 -6.81
N PRO A 136 3.90 -7.94 -7.87
CA PRO A 136 3.41 -9.32 -7.85
C PRO A 136 4.42 -10.33 -7.30
N HIS A 137 3.91 -11.36 -6.63
CA HIS A 137 4.69 -12.52 -6.23
C HIS A 137 4.52 -13.67 -7.22
N SER A 138 5.58 -14.44 -7.43
CA SER A 138 5.47 -15.72 -8.12
C SER A 138 5.11 -16.80 -7.10
N GLU A 139 3.93 -17.40 -7.23
CA GLU A 139 3.43 -18.46 -6.33
C GLU A 139 3.21 -19.76 -7.11
N ARG A 140 3.41 -20.93 -6.50
CA ARG A 140 3.11 -22.21 -7.16
C ARG A 140 1.60 -22.50 -7.08
N VAL A 141 1.06 -23.14 -8.12
CA VAL A 141 -0.35 -23.52 -8.22
C VAL A 141 -0.81 -24.32 -7.01
N SER A 142 -0.03 -25.29 -6.54
CA SER A 142 -0.39 -26.11 -5.37
C SER A 142 -0.69 -25.29 -4.12
N PHE A 143 0.18 -24.33 -3.78
CA PHE A 143 -0.01 -23.44 -2.62
C PHE A 143 -1.20 -22.51 -2.80
N VAL A 144 -1.41 -21.97 -4.01
CA VAL A 144 -2.54 -21.07 -4.28
C VAL A 144 -3.87 -21.84 -4.19
N LEU A 145 -3.90 -23.08 -4.71
CA LEU A 145 -5.07 -23.95 -4.68
C LEU A 145 -5.46 -24.32 -3.25
N GLU A 146 -4.49 -24.71 -2.42
CA GLU A 146 -4.72 -25.02 -1.01
C GLU A 146 -5.27 -23.80 -0.25
N ARG A 147 -4.67 -22.62 -0.44
CA ARG A 147 -5.17 -21.35 0.13
C ARG A 147 -6.57 -20.99 -0.36
N ALA A 148 -6.89 -21.27 -1.62
CA ALA A 148 -8.20 -21.00 -2.19
C ALA A 148 -9.27 -21.91 -1.59
N ARG A 149 -8.99 -23.22 -1.45
CA ARG A 149 -9.88 -24.20 -0.81
C ARG A 149 -10.14 -23.86 0.66
N MET A 150 -9.10 -23.62 1.44
CA MET A 150 -9.24 -23.18 2.84
C MET A 150 -10.08 -21.90 2.94
N ARG A 151 -9.93 -20.98 1.99
CA ARG A 151 -10.71 -19.74 1.99
C ARG A 151 -12.18 -19.97 1.67
N LYS A 152 -12.49 -20.92 0.78
CA LYS A 152 -13.88 -21.26 0.42
C LYS A 152 -14.62 -21.75 1.66
N GLU A 153 -14.06 -22.74 2.33
CA GLU A 153 -14.60 -23.29 3.59
C GLU A 153 -14.76 -22.20 4.67
N ASN A 154 -13.72 -21.40 4.91
CA ASN A 154 -13.79 -20.29 5.88
C ASN A 154 -14.84 -19.22 5.53
N SER A 155 -15.09 -18.99 4.24
CA SER A 155 -16.05 -17.97 3.80
C SER A 155 -17.48 -18.48 3.94
N GLU A 156 -17.72 -19.75 3.66
CA GLU A 156 -19.00 -20.43 3.89
C GLU A 156 -19.33 -20.45 5.39
N GLN A 157 -18.37 -20.81 6.24
CA GLN A 157 -18.54 -20.80 7.71
C GLN A 157 -18.86 -19.40 8.26
N LEU A 158 -18.27 -18.35 7.68
CA LEU A 158 -18.43 -16.97 8.16
C LEU A 158 -19.51 -16.17 7.41
N GLY A 159 -20.26 -16.79 6.49
CA GLY A 159 -21.28 -16.11 5.68
C GLY A 159 -20.72 -14.96 4.83
N LEU A 160 -19.46 -15.06 4.41
CA LEU A 160 -18.79 -14.01 3.64
C LEU A 160 -19.03 -14.22 2.15
N GLN A 161 -19.45 -13.16 1.47
CA GLN A 161 -19.52 -13.18 0.02
C GLN A 161 -18.12 -13.19 -0.59
N THR A 162 -17.89 -14.12 -1.51
CA THR A 162 -16.67 -14.22 -2.30
C THR A 162 -17.00 -14.18 -3.78
N PHE A 163 -16.12 -13.56 -4.56
CA PHE A 163 -16.26 -13.46 -6.01
C PHE A 163 -15.05 -14.11 -6.69
N GLY A 164 -15.32 -14.88 -7.75
CA GLY A 164 -14.31 -15.54 -8.58
C GLY A 164 -13.54 -16.70 -7.92
N LEU A 165 -13.82 -17.01 -6.64
CA LEU A 165 -13.10 -18.03 -5.89
C LEU A 165 -13.31 -19.45 -6.44
N GLU A 166 -14.54 -19.81 -6.81
CA GLU A 166 -14.84 -21.14 -7.38
C GLU A 166 -14.21 -21.31 -8.76
N SER A 167 -14.32 -20.28 -9.61
CA SER A 167 -13.68 -20.25 -10.93
C SER A 167 -12.16 -20.34 -10.83
N LEU A 168 -11.56 -19.66 -9.85
CA LEU A 168 -10.14 -19.76 -9.55
C LEU A 168 -9.77 -21.20 -9.18
N ILE A 169 -10.49 -21.84 -8.26
CA ILE A 169 -10.24 -23.23 -7.83
C ILE A 169 -10.28 -24.17 -9.04
N ALA A 170 -11.35 -24.14 -9.83
CA ALA A 170 -11.49 -24.99 -11.02
C ALA A 170 -10.33 -24.81 -12.02
N THR A 171 -9.88 -23.56 -12.21
CA THR A 171 -8.74 -23.26 -13.09
C THR A 171 -7.44 -23.83 -12.53
N LEU A 172 -7.20 -23.67 -11.23
CA LEU A 172 -5.99 -24.17 -10.58
C LEU A 172 -5.93 -25.70 -10.58
N GLU A 173 -7.07 -26.38 -10.49
CA GLU A 173 -7.16 -27.84 -10.58
C GLU A 173 -6.80 -28.38 -11.97
N SER A 174 -7.05 -27.59 -13.03
CA SER A 174 -6.64 -27.96 -14.40
C SER A 174 -5.16 -27.68 -14.72
N LEU A 175 -4.43 -27.02 -13.82
CA LEU A 175 -3.04 -26.63 -14.02
C LEU A 175 -2.08 -27.56 -13.29
N SER A 176 -0.86 -27.72 -13.81
CA SER A 176 0.20 -28.45 -13.13
C SER A 176 0.54 -27.81 -11.77
N SER A 177 0.70 -28.63 -10.74
CA SER A 177 0.99 -28.21 -9.35
C SER A 177 2.31 -27.45 -9.19
N GLU A 178 3.30 -27.72 -10.05
CA GLU A 178 4.60 -27.05 -10.07
C GLU A 178 4.57 -25.72 -10.83
N ARG A 179 3.52 -25.50 -11.63
CA ARG A 179 3.38 -24.27 -12.42
C ARG A 179 3.31 -23.07 -11.50
N ARG A 180 3.88 -21.95 -11.95
CA ARG A 180 3.91 -20.70 -11.20
C ARG A 180 2.96 -19.66 -11.79
N LEU A 181 2.35 -18.87 -10.91
CA LEU A 181 1.40 -17.81 -11.20
C LEU A 181 1.94 -16.49 -10.64
N LYS A 182 1.61 -15.38 -11.29
CA LYS A 182 1.83 -14.05 -10.71
C LYS A 182 0.62 -13.66 -9.88
N SER A 183 0.79 -13.57 -8.57
CA SER A 183 -0.21 -13.08 -7.63
C SER A 183 -0.09 -11.57 -7.51
N TYR A 184 -1.20 -10.84 -7.58
CA TYR A 184 -1.31 -9.40 -7.45
C TYR A 184 -2.35 -9.11 -6.37
N ALA A 185 -1.95 -8.53 -5.24
CA ALA A 185 -2.91 -8.15 -4.23
C ALA A 185 -3.61 -6.85 -4.61
N VAL A 186 -4.92 -6.83 -4.38
CA VAL A 186 -5.77 -5.68 -4.66
C VAL A 186 -6.67 -5.44 -3.46
N LYS A 187 -6.71 -4.19 -3.00
CA LYS A 187 -7.55 -3.78 -1.88
C LYS A 187 -8.15 -2.42 -2.17
N ASN A 188 -9.42 -2.23 -1.85
CA ASN A 188 -10.03 -0.90 -1.72
C ASN A 188 -10.90 -0.87 -0.44
N ASP A 189 -11.77 0.12 -0.32
CA ASP A 189 -12.67 0.30 0.83
C ASP A 189 -13.78 -0.76 0.93
N GLN A 190 -14.12 -1.41 -0.19
CA GLN A 190 -15.17 -2.42 -0.26
C GLN A 190 -14.63 -3.85 -0.40
N TYR A 191 -13.44 -4.02 -0.95
CA TYR A 191 -12.95 -5.32 -1.43
C TYR A 191 -11.50 -5.56 -1.01
N THR A 192 -11.20 -6.80 -0.65
CA THR A 192 -9.82 -7.25 -0.44
C THR A 192 -9.59 -8.60 -1.08
N GLY A 193 -8.52 -8.73 -1.85
CA GLY A 193 -8.35 -9.89 -2.71
C GLY A 193 -6.97 -10.02 -3.33
N SER A 194 -6.86 -11.07 -4.15
CA SER A 194 -5.68 -11.36 -4.94
C SER A 194 -6.13 -11.77 -6.34
N CYS A 195 -5.53 -11.17 -7.35
CA CYS A 195 -5.67 -11.55 -8.75
C CYS A 195 -4.44 -12.36 -9.15
N PHE A 196 -4.67 -13.50 -9.79
CA PHE A 196 -3.62 -14.41 -10.24
C PHE A 196 -3.57 -14.38 -11.76
N VAL A 197 -2.36 -14.27 -12.30
CA VAL A 197 -2.09 -14.21 -13.74
C VAL A 197 -1.19 -15.38 -14.12
N CYS A 198 -1.66 -16.23 -15.03
CA CYS A 198 -0.92 -17.32 -15.63
C CYS A 198 -0.54 -16.96 -17.07
N ASP A 199 0.74 -17.15 -17.43
CA ASP A 199 1.33 -16.87 -18.75
C ASP A 199 1.05 -15.48 -19.34
N GLY A 200 0.74 -14.50 -18.50
CA GLY A 200 0.39 -13.14 -18.94
C GLY A 200 -0.94 -13.03 -19.68
N LYS A 201 -1.77 -14.09 -19.72
CA LYS A 201 -3.03 -14.13 -20.48
C LYS A 201 -4.23 -14.62 -19.66
N HIS A 202 -4.03 -15.51 -18.69
CA HIS A 202 -5.13 -16.08 -17.93
C HIS A 202 -5.21 -15.46 -16.54
N HIS A 203 -6.29 -14.71 -16.31
CA HIS A 203 -6.54 -14.02 -15.06
C HIS A 203 -7.63 -14.74 -14.27
N ARG A 204 -7.41 -14.89 -12.97
CA ARG A 204 -8.45 -15.34 -12.04
C ARG A 204 -8.35 -14.52 -10.77
N MET A 205 -9.49 -14.00 -10.32
CA MET A 205 -9.53 -13.16 -9.14
C MET A 205 -10.19 -13.88 -7.99
N ARG A 206 -9.62 -13.70 -6.80
CA ARG A 206 -10.27 -13.96 -5.54
C ARG A 206 -10.56 -12.62 -4.87
N ILE A 207 -11.84 -12.30 -4.69
CA ILE A 207 -12.26 -11.11 -3.91
C ILE A 207 -13.08 -11.53 -2.71
N ARG A 208 -12.78 -10.96 -1.54
CA ARG A 208 -13.71 -10.89 -0.43
C ARG A 208 -14.43 -9.55 -0.50
N GLY A 209 -15.76 -9.60 -0.63
CA GLY A 209 -16.61 -8.40 -0.60
C GLY A 209 -16.69 -7.76 0.78
N PRO A 210 -17.38 -6.60 0.90
CA PRO A 210 -17.60 -5.98 2.18
C PRO A 210 -18.35 -6.98 3.08
N ARG A 211 -18.06 -6.99 4.38
CA ARG A 211 -18.90 -7.77 5.30
C ARG A 211 -20.32 -7.24 5.14
N SER A 212 -21.23 -8.07 4.66
CA SER A 212 -22.64 -7.72 4.71
C SER A 212 -22.98 -7.42 6.16
N ARG A 213 -23.28 -6.15 6.48
CA ARG A 213 -24.02 -5.84 7.69
C ARG A 213 -25.48 -6.18 7.41
N THR A 214 -25.79 -7.46 7.26
CA THR A 214 -27.17 -7.93 7.36
C THR A 214 -27.26 -9.06 8.36
N ASN A 215 -28.08 -8.79 9.37
CA ASN A 215 -28.70 -9.68 10.34
C ASN A 215 -27.85 -10.28 11.47
N ASN A 216 -27.87 -9.56 12.59
CA ASN A 216 -28.44 -10.13 13.81
C ASN A 216 -29.23 -9.06 14.59
N ALA A 217 -30.32 -8.58 13.99
CA ALA A 217 -31.48 -8.20 14.78
C ALA A 217 -32.27 -9.48 15.06
N ILE A 218 -31.82 -10.27 16.05
CA ILE A 218 -32.67 -11.29 16.63
C ILE A 218 -33.72 -10.55 17.44
N SER A 219 -34.88 -10.40 16.84
CA SER A 219 -36.16 -10.27 17.52
C SER A 219 -36.26 -11.35 18.61
N ARG A 220 -36.18 -10.93 19.87
CA ARG A 220 -36.76 -11.65 21.01
C ARG A 220 -37.75 -10.71 21.71
N LEU A 221 -38.98 -10.74 21.22
CA LEU A 221 -40.17 -10.56 22.04
C LEU A 221 -40.85 -11.92 22.14
N GLY A 222 -41.24 -12.31 23.35
CA GLY A 222 -42.13 -13.44 23.67
C GLY A 222 -41.41 -14.70 24.16
N VAL A 223 -41.20 -14.84 25.47
CA VAL A 223 -42.19 -15.33 26.45
C VAL A 223 -41.95 -14.59 27.77
#